data_AF-A0A9W9DS18-F1
#
_entry.id   AF-A0A9W9DS18-F1
#
_cell.length_a   1.000
_cell.length_b   1.000
_cell.length_c   1.000
_cell.angle_alpha   90.00
_cell.angle_beta   90.00
_cell.angle_gamma   90.00
#
_symmetry.space_group_name_H-M   'P 1'
#
loop_
_entity.id
_entity.type
_entity.pdbx_description
1 polymer ?
#
loop_
_entity_poly.entity_id
_entity_poly.type
_entity_poly.pdbx_seq_one_letter_code
_entity_poly.pdbx_strand_id
1 'polypeptide(L)'
;MIRIAICVLALLLAIVFIRFYCILPSSNVHGVNKKNRKLAVFLGSGGHTSEMLALVSSLDFGRYYPRVYIISEGDTLSERKAVLLEAKAARSTSKKTQNPYTFLVIPRARKVHQSLLTTPPTALLSFIKCFYHVTIASSYQDASFADVLILNGPGTCLVLCLAVYLNKFFGLSSPRMVYVESFARVRSLSLSGKLLRYFVDRFIVQWPQLLKDGKRGDCHGWLI
;
A
#
# COMPACT_ATOMS: atom_id res chain seq x y z
N MET A 1 -14.13 -5.58 -43.86
CA MET A 1 -13.61 -6.25 -42.64
C MET A 1 -12.53 -5.43 -41.93
N ILE A 2 -11.48 -4.95 -42.61
CA ILE A 2 -10.39 -4.20 -41.96
C ILE A 2 -10.86 -2.92 -41.23
N ARG A 3 -11.72 -2.11 -41.85
CA ARG A 3 -12.28 -0.89 -41.20
C ARG A 3 -13.04 -1.19 -39.92
N ILE A 4 -13.80 -2.30 -39.90
CA ILE A 4 -14.56 -2.74 -38.72
C ILE A 4 -13.58 -3.17 -37.61
N ALA A 5 -12.55 -3.95 -37.94
CA ALA A 5 -11.53 -4.36 -36.97
C ALA A 5 -10.78 -3.17 -36.36
N ILE A 6 -10.45 -2.15 -37.15
CA ILE A 6 -9.81 -0.91 -36.67
C ILE A 6 -10.74 -0.16 -35.71
N CYS A 7 -12.02 0.01 -36.07
CA CYS A 7 -12.99 0.68 -35.21
C CYS A 7 -13.17 -0.05 -33.87
N VAL A 8 -13.25 -1.39 -33.89
CA VAL A 8 -13.36 -2.21 -32.67
C VAL A 8 -12.12 -2.06 -31.79
N LEU A 9 -10.91 -2.12 -32.39
CA LEU A 9 -9.67 -1.92 -31.64
C LEU A 9 -9.59 -0.53 -31.01
N ALA A 10 -9.93 0.52 -31.76
CA ALA A 10 -9.95 1.90 -31.26
C ALA A 10 -10.93 2.07 -30.09
N LEU A 11 -12.13 1.47 -30.19
CA LEU A 11 -13.11 1.49 -29.12
C LEU A 11 -12.62 0.75 -27.87
N LEU A 12 -11.99 -0.41 -28.02
CA LEU A 12 -11.41 -1.16 -26.90
C LEU A 12 -10.30 -0.36 -26.21
N LEU A 13 -9.40 0.27 -26.98
CA LEU A 13 -8.35 1.14 -26.43
C LEU A 13 -8.94 2.35 -25.71
N ALA A 14 -9.99 2.96 -26.24
CA ALA A 14 -10.70 4.06 -25.59
C ALA A 14 -11.34 3.62 -24.27
N ILE A 15 -12.01 2.46 -24.23
CA ILE A 15 -12.59 1.91 -22.99
C ILE A 15 -11.50 1.66 -21.94
N VAL A 16 -10.37 1.06 -22.33
CA VAL A 16 -9.23 0.82 -21.43
C VAL A 16 -8.67 2.14 -20.90
N PHE A 17 -8.52 3.16 -21.76
CA PHE A 17 -8.01 4.46 -21.37
C PHE A 17 -8.96 5.20 -20.43
N ILE A 18 -10.26 5.22 -20.74
CA ILE A 18 -11.31 5.77 -19.88
C ILE A 18 -11.30 5.06 -18.53
N ARG A 19 -11.23 3.72 -18.53
CA ARG A 19 -11.17 2.93 -17.30
C ARG A 19 -9.95 3.31 -16.47
N PHE A 20 -8.78 3.42 -17.10
CA PHE A 20 -7.54 3.84 -16.44
C PHE A 20 -7.65 5.25 -15.85
N TYR A 21 -8.25 6.19 -16.58
CA TYR A 21 -8.47 7.54 -16.08
C TYR A 21 -9.44 7.58 -14.89
N CYS A 22 -10.52 6.81 -14.93
CA CYS A 22 -11.51 6.76 -13.84
C CYS A 22 -11.00 6.10 -12.56
N ILE A 23 -10.02 5.19 -12.65
CA ILE A 23 -9.42 4.55 -11.45
C ILE A 23 -8.33 5.40 -10.80
N LEU A 24 -7.85 6.45 -11.48
CA LEU A 24 -6.89 7.37 -10.88
C LEU A 24 -7.51 8.04 -9.65
N PRO A 25 -6.70 8.30 -8.62
CA PRO A 25 -7.24 8.70 -7.34
C PRO A 25 -7.80 10.12 -7.46
N SER A 26 -9.09 10.30 -7.18
CA SER A 26 -9.71 11.63 -7.06
C SER A 26 -9.40 12.24 -5.70
N SER A 27 -9.25 13.56 -5.63
CA SER A 27 -9.02 14.28 -4.35
C SER A 27 -10.26 14.27 -3.45
N ASN A 28 -11.45 14.04 -4.01
CA ASN A 28 -12.72 14.00 -3.30
C ASN A 28 -13.18 12.55 -3.09
N VAL A 29 -12.72 11.91 -2.02
CA VAL A 29 -13.21 10.58 -1.65
C VAL A 29 -13.84 10.59 -0.27
N HIS A 30 -15.16 10.74 -0.24
CA HIS A 30 -15.96 10.54 0.97
C HIS A 30 -15.78 9.11 1.49
N GLY A 31 -15.41 8.97 2.75
CA GLY A 31 -15.30 7.67 3.43
C GLY A 31 -16.67 7.06 3.64
N VAL A 32 -16.87 5.81 3.24
CA VAL A 32 -18.00 5.02 3.76
C VAL A 32 -17.82 4.95 5.28
N ASN A 33 -18.86 5.29 6.03
CA ASN A 33 -18.83 5.34 7.49
C ASN A 33 -18.91 3.93 8.08
N LYS A 34 -17.87 3.12 7.86
CA LYS A 34 -17.70 1.84 8.54
C LYS A 34 -17.21 2.09 9.97
N LYS A 35 -17.86 1.41 10.93
CA LYS A 35 -17.50 1.42 12.37
C LYS A 35 -16.08 0.87 12.58
N ASN A 36 -15.75 -0.24 11.91
CA ASN A 36 -14.43 -0.86 11.93
C ASN A 36 -13.86 -0.92 10.50
N ARG A 37 -12.54 -0.76 10.35
CA ARG A 37 -11.85 -0.81 9.06
C ARG A 37 -10.68 -1.80 9.11
N LYS A 38 -10.66 -2.76 8.18
CA LYS A 38 -9.52 -3.68 8.01
C LYS A 38 -8.32 -2.90 7.51
N LEU A 39 -7.21 -2.96 8.24
CA LEU A 39 -6.02 -2.16 7.98
C LEU A 39 -4.88 -3.07 7.51
N ALA A 40 -4.36 -2.85 6.30
CA ALA A 40 -3.12 -3.46 5.85
C ALA A 40 -1.96 -2.47 6.00
N VAL A 41 -0.84 -2.94 6.53
CA VAL A 41 0.34 -2.14 6.82
C VAL A 41 1.55 -2.81 6.21
N PHE A 42 2.24 -2.13 5.28
CA PHE A 42 3.51 -2.63 4.77
C PHE A 42 4.67 -2.22 5.68
N LEU A 43 5.38 -3.21 6.21
CA LEU A 43 6.58 -3.03 7.02
C LEU A 43 7.80 -3.12 6.11
N GLY A 44 8.32 -1.95 5.73
CA GLY A 44 9.57 -1.86 4.96
C GLY A 44 10.78 -2.21 5.83
N SER A 45 11.64 -3.12 5.40
CA SER A 45 12.75 -3.60 6.24
C SER A 45 13.63 -2.48 6.83
N GLY A 46 14.04 -2.65 8.10
CA GLY A 46 14.97 -1.73 8.78
C GLY A 46 14.28 -0.50 9.36
N GLY A 47 14.77 0.70 9.00
CA GLY A 47 14.26 1.97 9.51
C GLY A 47 12.79 2.22 9.20
N HIS A 48 12.35 1.87 7.98
CA HIS A 48 10.95 2.04 7.55
C HIS A 48 9.95 1.26 8.41
N THR A 49 10.32 0.08 8.93
CA THR A 49 9.49 -0.67 9.88
C THR A 49 9.30 0.11 11.17
N SER A 50 10.38 0.70 11.72
CA SER A 50 10.26 1.51 12.93
C SER A 50 9.36 2.72 12.69
N GLU A 51 9.51 3.42 11.57
CA GLU A 51 8.64 4.55 11.18
C GLU A 51 7.18 4.12 11.09
N MET A 52 6.91 3.01 10.39
CA MET A 52 5.55 2.52 10.19
C MET A 52 4.91 2.05 11.50
N LEU A 53 5.65 1.34 12.36
CA LEU A 53 5.12 0.88 13.64
C LEU A 53 4.90 2.04 14.62
N ALA A 54 5.72 3.09 14.57
CA ALA A 54 5.48 4.32 15.34
C ALA A 54 4.14 4.96 14.92
N LEU A 55 3.93 5.12 13.61
CA LEU A 55 2.66 5.65 13.08
C LEU A 55 1.46 4.75 13.44
N VAL A 56 1.60 3.44 13.33
CA VAL A 56 0.51 2.50 13.67
C VAL A 56 0.23 2.49 15.16
N SER A 57 1.25 2.70 16.02
CA SER A 57 1.09 2.74 17.47
C SER A 57 0.17 3.87 17.96
N SER A 58 0.05 4.96 17.21
CA SER A 58 -0.85 6.08 17.51
C SER A 58 -2.27 5.90 16.96
N LEU A 59 -2.54 4.83 16.18
CA LEU A 59 -3.88 4.56 15.66
C LEU A 59 -4.75 3.89 16.73
N ASP A 60 -6.07 4.06 16.61
CA ASP A 60 -7.03 3.34 17.44
C ASP A 60 -7.21 1.88 16.96
N PHE A 61 -6.65 0.93 17.72
CA PHE A 61 -6.70 -0.51 17.43
C PHE A 61 -8.12 -1.10 17.55
N GLY A 62 -9.08 -0.39 18.15
CA GLY A 62 -10.49 -0.76 18.16
C GLY A 62 -11.20 -0.40 16.85
N ARG A 63 -10.85 0.73 16.25
CA ARG A 63 -11.39 1.20 14.97
C ARG A 63 -10.75 0.53 13.76
N TYR A 64 -9.43 0.30 13.81
CA TYR A 64 -8.68 -0.30 12.71
C TYR A 64 -8.45 -1.78 12.96
N TYR A 65 -9.46 -2.60 12.67
CA TYR A 65 -9.51 -4.04 12.94
C TYR A 65 -10.20 -4.81 11.79
N PRO A 66 -9.73 -6.01 11.41
CA PRO A 66 -8.46 -6.63 11.82
C PRO A 66 -7.26 -6.00 11.08
N ARG A 67 -6.03 -6.25 11.56
CA ARG A 67 -4.81 -5.70 10.98
C ARG A 67 -4.01 -6.75 10.21
N VAL A 68 -3.50 -6.40 9.04
CA VAL A 68 -2.67 -7.27 8.23
C VAL A 68 -1.29 -6.62 8.09
N TYR A 69 -0.28 -7.21 8.69
CA TYR A 69 1.10 -6.77 8.56
C TYR A 69 1.76 -7.48 7.40
N ILE A 70 2.10 -6.71 6.36
CA ILE A 70 2.77 -7.19 5.17
C ILE A 70 4.27 -7.03 5.40
N ILE A 71 5.00 -8.15 5.37
CA ILE A 71 6.41 -8.22 5.70
C ILE A 71 7.19 -8.76 4.50
N SER A 72 8.41 -8.27 4.33
CA SER A 72 9.32 -8.78 3.32
C SER A 72 9.91 -10.14 3.73
N GLU A 73 10.05 -11.05 2.78
CA GLU A 73 10.67 -12.36 3.00
C GLU A 73 12.08 -12.23 3.62
N GLY A 74 12.30 -12.96 4.72
CA GLY A 74 13.54 -12.95 5.50
C GLY A 74 13.64 -11.83 6.55
N ASP A 75 12.61 -11.01 6.74
CA ASP A 75 12.61 -9.92 7.74
C ASP A 75 11.91 -10.32 9.05
N THR A 76 12.55 -11.23 9.79
CA THR A 76 12.06 -11.73 11.09
C THR A 76 12.06 -10.64 12.18
N LEU A 77 12.90 -9.61 12.03
CA LEU A 77 12.98 -8.52 13.00
C LEU A 77 11.72 -7.64 12.92
N SER A 78 11.24 -7.35 11.71
CA SER A 78 10.00 -6.59 11.53
C SER A 78 8.79 -7.33 12.08
N GLU A 79 8.74 -8.65 11.90
CA GLU A 79 7.70 -9.50 12.47
C GLU A 79 7.69 -9.43 14.01
N ARG A 80 8.85 -9.62 14.65
CA ARG A 80 8.97 -9.52 16.12
C ARG A 80 8.53 -8.16 16.64
N LYS A 81 8.91 -7.05 15.98
CA LYS A 81 8.49 -5.70 16.39
C LYS A 81 6.97 -5.51 16.30
N ALA A 82 6.33 -6.04 15.25
CA ALA A 82 4.89 -5.98 15.10
C ALA A 82 4.15 -6.80 16.17
N VAL A 83 4.66 -8.00 16.50
CA VAL A 83 4.12 -8.81 17.62
C VAL A 83 4.23 -8.04 18.95
N LEU A 84 5.35 -7.38 19.21
CA LEU A 84 5.52 -6.56 20.42
C LEU A 84 4.55 -5.38 20.47
N LEU A 85 4.27 -4.74 19.32
CA LEU A 85 3.29 -3.66 19.22
C LEU A 85 1.88 -4.16 19.57
N GLU A 86 1.44 -5.26 18.97
CA GLU A 86 0.12 -5.84 19.23
C GLU A 86 0.00 -6.35 20.67
N ALA A 87 1.06 -6.92 21.25
CA ALA A 87 1.09 -7.31 22.65
C ALA A 87 0.93 -6.12 23.60
N LYS A 88 1.54 -4.96 23.28
CA LYS A 88 1.34 -3.71 24.02
C LYS A 88 -0.10 -3.20 23.88
N ALA A 89 -0.63 -3.19 22.66
CA ALA A 89 -2.01 -2.74 22.39
C ALA A 89 -3.07 -3.62 23.08
N ALA A 90 -2.83 -4.93 23.15
CA ALA A 90 -3.71 -5.89 23.83
C ALA A 90 -3.77 -5.68 25.34
N ARG A 91 -2.69 -5.20 25.97
CA ARG A 91 -2.69 -4.86 27.41
C ARG A 91 -3.51 -3.60 27.70
N SER A 92 -3.46 -2.62 26.80
CA SER A 92 -4.19 -1.37 26.94
C SER A 92 -5.68 -1.50 26.60
N THR A 93 -6.08 -2.54 25.85
CA THR A 93 -7.45 -2.70 25.35
C THR A 93 -8.15 -3.87 26.04
N SER A 94 -9.11 -3.61 26.94
CA SER A 94 -9.85 -4.65 27.67
C SER A 94 -10.75 -5.56 26.82
N LYS A 95 -10.86 -5.33 25.49
CA LYS A 95 -11.65 -6.16 24.58
C LYS A 95 -10.81 -7.31 24.03
N LYS A 96 -11.09 -8.55 24.47
CA LYS A 96 -10.56 -9.77 23.84
C LYS A 96 -11.21 -9.96 22.45
N THR A 97 -10.55 -9.49 21.41
CA THR A 97 -10.89 -9.81 20.02
C THR A 97 -10.16 -11.07 19.55
N GLN A 98 -10.87 -12.00 18.91
CA GLN A 98 -10.26 -13.21 18.33
C GLN A 98 -9.51 -12.88 17.03
N ASN A 99 -8.23 -13.22 16.95
CA ASN A 99 -7.33 -12.97 15.81
C ASN A 99 -7.22 -11.50 15.39
N PRO A 100 -6.64 -10.63 16.24
CA PRO A 100 -6.58 -9.19 15.99
C PRO A 100 -5.70 -8.78 14.81
N TYR A 101 -4.72 -9.61 14.47
CA TYR A 101 -3.80 -9.35 13.38
C TYR A 101 -3.40 -10.63 12.66
N THR A 102 -2.89 -10.47 11.43
CA THR A 102 -2.35 -11.55 10.60
C THR A 102 -1.10 -11.05 9.89
N PHE A 103 -0.15 -11.96 9.66
CA PHE A 103 1.05 -11.67 8.88
C PHE A 103 0.90 -12.15 7.44
N LEU A 104 1.35 -11.32 6.50
CA LEU A 104 1.45 -11.65 5.09
C LEU A 104 2.89 -11.47 4.62
N VAL A 105 3.55 -12.55 4.23
CA VAL A 105 4.94 -12.50 3.78
C VAL A 105 5.00 -12.40 2.25
N ILE A 106 5.77 -11.43 1.74
CA ILE A 106 5.94 -11.17 0.31
C ILE A 106 7.43 -11.08 -0.01
N PRO A 107 7.92 -11.66 -1.14
CA PRO A 107 9.31 -11.55 -1.51
C PRO A 107 9.68 -10.11 -1.88
N ARG A 108 10.91 -9.70 -1.58
CA ARG A 108 11.40 -8.35 -1.88
C ARG A 108 11.50 -8.12 -3.39
N ALA A 109 10.99 -6.99 -3.86
CA ALA A 109 11.06 -6.62 -5.29
C ALA A 109 12.50 -6.44 -5.79
N ARG A 110 13.40 -5.98 -4.91
CA ARG A 110 14.83 -5.81 -5.17
C ARG A 110 15.65 -6.25 -3.95
N LYS A 111 16.68 -7.07 -4.18
CA LYS A 111 17.68 -7.42 -3.15
C LYS A 111 18.65 -6.25 -2.94
N VAL A 112 19.19 -6.14 -1.73
CA VAL A 112 20.22 -5.14 -1.42
C VAL A 112 21.42 -5.38 -2.34
N HIS A 113 21.99 -4.32 -2.93
CA HIS A 113 23.08 -4.35 -3.94
C HIS A 113 22.74 -4.94 -5.32
N GLN A 114 21.49 -5.34 -5.59
CA GLN A 114 21.09 -5.75 -6.94
C GLN A 114 21.09 -4.56 -7.89
N SER A 115 21.55 -4.70 -9.13
CA SER A 115 21.49 -3.62 -10.13
C SER A 115 20.07 -3.34 -10.60
N LEU A 116 19.79 -2.13 -11.08
CA LEU A 116 18.46 -1.78 -11.62
C LEU A 116 18.07 -2.67 -12.81
N LEU A 117 19.04 -3.11 -13.62
CA LEU A 117 18.81 -3.96 -14.80
C LEU A 117 18.43 -5.39 -14.45
N THR A 118 18.92 -5.93 -13.32
CA THR A 118 18.58 -7.29 -12.87
C THR A 118 17.35 -7.33 -11.96
N THR A 119 16.78 -6.16 -11.63
CA THR A 119 15.59 -6.00 -10.77
C THR A 119 14.26 -6.47 -11.40
N PRO A 120 13.99 -6.35 -12.73
CA PRO A 120 12.71 -6.73 -13.30
C PRO A 120 12.22 -8.15 -12.99
N PRO A 121 13.03 -9.23 -13.07
CA PRO A 121 12.53 -10.58 -12.77
C PRO A 121 12.15 -10.76 -11.29
N THR A 122 12.92 -10.19 -10.36
CA THR A 122 12.60 -10.28 -8.93
C THR A 122 11.38 -9.43 -8.57
N ALA A 123 11.22 -8.27 -9.22
CA ALA A 123 10.04 -7.44 -9.08
C ALA A 123 8.79 -8.13 -9.64
N LEU A 124 8.90 -8.86 -10.76
CA LEU A 124 7.80 -9.62 -11.35
C LEU A 124 7.36 -10.78 -10.45
N LEU A 125 8.30 -11.52 -9.85
CA LEU A 125 7.96 -12.58 -8.88
C LEU A 125 7.24 -12.00 -7.66
N SER A 126 7.73 -10.87 -7.14
CA SER A 126 7.07 -10.12 -6.07
C SER A 126 5.67 -9.69 -6.46
N PHE A 127 5.50 -9.25 -7.71
CA PHE A 127 4.20 -8.84 -8.24
C PHE A 127 3.20 -9.99 -8.31
N ILE A 128 3.61 -11.14 -8.85
CA ILE A 128 2.73 -12.31 -8.95
C ILE A 128 2.27 -12.75 -7.56
N LYS A 129 3.17 -12.76 -6.56
CA LYS A 129 2.82 -13.09 -5.17
C LYS A 129 1.90 -12.03 -4.55
N CYS A 130 2.18 -10.74 -4.74
CA CYS A 130 1.30 -9.66 -4.29
C CYS A 130 -0.10 -9.80 -4.87
N PHE A 131 -0.19 -10.01 -6.18
CA PHE A 131 -1.45 -10.17 -6.90
C PHE A 131 -2.22 -11.40 -6.41
N TYR A 132 -1.55 -12.53 -6.22
CA TYR A 132 -2.18 -13.72 -5.65
C TYR A 132 -2.83 -13.42 -4.29
N HIS A 133 -2.12 -12.72 -3.39
CA HIS A 133 -2.67 -12.44 -2.05
C HIS A 133 -3.73 -11.33 -2.04
N VAL A 134 -3.54 -10.25 -2.80
CA VAL A 134 -4.46 -9.10 -2.87
C VAL A 134 -5.73 -9.44 -3.65
N THR A 135 -5.63 -10.29 -4.66
CA THR A 135 -6.74 -10.60 -5.58
C THR A 135 -7.31 -11.98 -5.32
N ILE A 136 -6.52 -13.03 -5.51
CA ILE A 136 -7.01 -14.40 -5.54
C ILE A 136 -7.37 -14.89 -4.14
N ALA A 137 -6.44 -14.82 -3.19
CA ALA A 137 -6.67 -15.26 -1.82
C ALA A 137 -7.78 -14.44 -1.13
N SER A 138 -7.85 -13.14 -1.42
CA SER A 138 -8.92 -12.27 -0.93
C SER A 138 -10.29 -12.66 -1.50
N SER A 139 -10.36 -12.99 -2.79
CA SER A 139 -11.61 -13.40 -3.44
C SER A 139 -12.12 -14.74 -2.93
N TYR A 140 -11.23 -15.70 -2.63
CA TYR A 140 -11.64 -17.00 -2.07
C TYR A 140 -12.22 -16.90 -0.66
N GLN A 141 -11.87 -15.87 0.10
CA GLN A 141 -12.33 -15.67 1.46
C GLN A 141 -13.61 -14.83 1.54
N ASP A 142 -14.21 -14.47 0.39
CA ASP A 142 -15.33 -13.51 0.26
C ASP A 142 -15.12 -12.22 1.07
N ALA A 143 -13.86 -11.87 1.29
CA ALA A 143 -13.46 -10.80 2.18
C ALA A 143 -12.56 -9.83 1.42
N SER A 144 -12.77 -8.53 1.62
CA SER A 144 -11.84 -7.52 1.11
C SER A 144 -10.45 -7.71 1.72
N PHE A 145 -9.40 -7.57 0.90
CA PHE A 145 -8.01 -7.65 1.33
C PHE A 145 -7.75 -6.71 2.52
N ALA A 146 -8.14 -5.45 2.37
CA ALA A 146 -8.19 -4.43 3.41
C ALA A 146 -9.10 -3.29 2.95
N ASP A 147 -9.56 -2.47 3.90
CA ASP A 147 -10.23 -1.19 3.61
C ASP A 147 -9.19 -0.08 3.38
N VAL A 148 -8.07 -0.12 4.11
CA VAL A 148 -6.98 0.85 4.03
C VAL A 148 -5.65 0.11 3.98
N LEU A 149 -4.77 0.52 3.06
CA LEU A 149 -3.41 0.03 2.90
C LEU A 149 -2.45 1.21 3.14
N ILE A 150 -1.64 1.13 4.19
CA ILE A 150 -0.60 2.12 4.50
C ILE A 150 0.75 1.59 4.02
N LEU A 151 1.46 2.42 3.27
CA LEU A 151 2.72 2.11 2.64
C LEU A 151 3.79 3.14 3.03
N ASN A 152 4.99 2.66 3.28
CA ASN A 152 6.20 3.48 3.44
C ASN A 152 7.37 2.73 2.79
N GLY A 153 8.27 3.47 2.13
CA GLY A 153 9.60 2.97 1.82
C GLY A 153 9.80 2.41 0.40
N PRO A 154 10.58 1.33 0.24
CA PRO A 154 11.29 0.98 -1.00
C PRO A 154 10.39 0.36 -2.08
N GLY A 155 11.00 -0.04 -3.21
CA GLY A 155 10.31 -0.45 -4.45
C GLY A 155 9.25 -1.55 -4.32
N THR A 156 9.23 -2.36 -3.26
CA THR A 156 8.13 -3.31 -2.99
C THR A 156 6.78 -2.61 -2.86
N CYS A 157 6.75 -1.35 -2.38
CA CYS A 157 5.51 -0.55 -2.35
C CYS A 157 4.91 -0.33 -3.75
N LEU A 158 5.75 -0.16 -4.78
CA LEU A 158 5.30 0.02 -6.17
C LEU A 158 4.59 -1.24 -6.66
N VAL A 159 5.18 -2.40 -6.37
CA VAL A 159 4.64 -3.70 -6.75
C VAL A 159 3.30 -3.96 -6.07
N LEU A 160 3.19 -3.61 -4.78
CA LEU A 160 1.95 -3.75 -4.03
C LEU A 160 0.85 -2.80 -4.54
N CYS A 161 1.20 -1.55 -4.85
CA CYS A 161 0.29 -0.60 -5.47
C CYS A 161 -0.19 -1.12 -6.83
N LEU A 162 0.69 -1.66 -7.66
CA LEU A 162 0.34 -2.20 -8.97
C LEU A 162 -0.68 -3.34 -8.84
N ALA A 163 -0.53 -4.23 -7.86
CA ALA A 163 -1.50 -5.30 -7.59
C ALA A 163 -2.87 -4.75 -7.19
N VAL A 164 -2.92 -3.70 -6.35
CA VAL A 164 -4.18 -3.01 -6.00
C VAL A 164 -4.78 -2.31 -7.23
N TYR A 165 -3.96 -1.72 -8.11
CA TYR A 165 -4.43 -1.08 -9.33
C TYR A 165 -5.03 -2.06 -10.33
N LEU A 166 -4.49 -3.27 -10.44
CA LEU A 166 -5.14 -4.32 -11.23
C LEU A 166 -6.54 -4.61 -10.70
N ASN A 167 -6.72 -4.75 -9.38
CA ASN A 167 -8.06 -4.91 -8.81
C ASN A 167 -8.98 -3.73 -9.15
N LYS A 168 -8.50 -2.49 -8.99
CA LYS A 168 -9.27 -1.28 -9.38
C LYS A 168 -9.68 -1.34 -10.86
N PHE A 169 -8.76 -1.72 -11.75
CA PHE A 169 -9.00 -1.83 -13.18
C PHE A 169 -10.12 -2.83 -13.50
N PHE A 170 -10.07 -4.03 -12.90
CA PHE A 170 -11.09 -5.07 -13.06
C PHE A 170 -12.37 -4.85 -12.22
N GLY A 171 -12.44 -3.77 -11.43
CA GLY A 171 -13.61 -3.47 -10.59
C GLY A 171 -13.73 -4.36 -9.36
N LEU A 172 -12.64 -5.02 -8.97
CA LEU A 172 -12.56 -5.84 -7.77
C LEU A 172 -12.36 -4.97 -6.51
N SER A 173 -12.70 -5.53 -5.35
CA SER A 173 -12.49 -4.87 -4.06
C SER A 173 -11.02 -4.46 -3.90
N SER A 174 -10.79 -3.19 -3.58
CA SER A 174 -9.46 -2.61 -3.45
C SER A 174 -9.39 -1.65 -2.25
N PRO A 175 -8.31 -1.69 -1.46
CA PRO A 175 -8.13 -0.78 -0.34
C PRO A 175 -7.87 0.65 -0.81
N ARG A 176 -8.14 1.62 0.08
CA ARG A 176 -7.59 2.97 -0.06
C ARG A 176 -6.10 2.95 0.25
N MET A 177 -5.30 3.51 -0.64
CA MET A 177 -3.85 3.54 -0.50
C MET A 177 -3.40 4.86 0.12
N VAL A 178 -2.69 4.77 1.24
CA VAL A 178 -2.04 5.89 1.91
C VAL A 178 -0.53 5.65 1.85
N TYR A 179 0.20 6.53 1.17
CA TYR A 179 1.65 6.49 1.17
C TYR A 179 2.19 7.56 2.09
N VAL A 180 3.06 7.17 3.02
CA VAL A 180 3.76 8.06 3.92
C VAL A 180 5.23 8.05 3.53
N GLU A 181 5.73 9.21 3.09
CA GLU A 181 7.15 9.38 2.79
C GLU A 181 7.99 9.26 4.08
N SER A 182 9.16 8.63 3.94
CA SER A 182 10.06 8.39 5.08
C SER A 182 10.53 9.69 5.71
N PHE A 183 10.66 9.69 7.04
CA PHE A 183 11.11 10.85 7.80
C PHE A 183 12.53 11.27 7.44
N ALA A 184 13.37 10.31 7.04
CA ALA A 184 14.73 10.58 6.57
C ALA A 184 14.78 11.45 5.30
N ARG A 185 13.67 11.61 4.56
CA ARG A 185 13.60 12.39 3.32
C ARG A 185 13.26 13.85 3.57
N VAL A 186 14.24 14.61 4.05
CA VAL A 186 14.05 16.05 4.37
C VAL A 186 14.08 16.95 3.13
N ARG A 187 15.00 16.68 2.20
CA ARG A 187 15.29 17.59 1.07
C ARG A 187 14.61 17.23 -0.24
N SER A 188 14.36 15.94 -0.49
CA SER A 188 13.75 15.48 -1.74
C SER A 188 12.99 14.18 -1.55
N LEU A 189 11.92 14.01 -2.32
CA LEU A 189 11.12 12.78 -2.34
C LEU A 189 11.96 11.56 -2.77
N SER A 190 11.64 10.40 -2.22
CA SER A 190 12.20 9.14 -2.67
C SER A 190 11.74 8.82 -4.10
N LEU A 191 12.44 7.92 -4.80
CA LEU A 191 11.99 7.49 -6.13
C LEU A 191 10.59 6.85 -6.07
N SER A 192 10.36 6.01 -5.07
CA SER A 192 9.03 5.47 -4.76
C SER A 192 8.01 6.58 -4.53
N GLY A 193 8.33 7.57 -3.70
CA GLY A 193 7.43 8.70 -3.42
C GLY A 193 7.09 9.51 -4.65
N LYS A 194 8.07 9.83 -5.50
CA LYS A 194 7.85 10.54 -6.78
C LYS A 194 6.90 9.79 -7.71
N LEU A 195 7.03 8.48 -7.79
CA LEU A 195 6.19 7.64 -8.63
C LEU A 195 4.79 7.49 -8.02
N LEU A 196 4.72 7.06 -6.75
CA LEU A 196 3.46 6.71 -6.08
C LEU A 196 2.56 7.89 -5.79
N ARG A 197 3.09 9.12 -5.73
CA ARG A 197 2.33 10.35 -5.49
C ARG A 197 1.05 10.48 -6.33
N TYR A 198 1.08 10.01 -7.57
CA TYR A 198 -0.07 10.08 -8.49
C TYR A 198 -0.96 8.84 -8.45
N PHE A 199 -0.50 7.77 -7.82
CA PHE A 199 -1.19 6.48 -7.75
C PHE A 199 -1.84 6.24 -6.38
N VAL A 200 -1.44 6.94 -5.32
CA VAL A 200 -2.05 6.75 -4.01
C VAL A 200 -3.22 7.69 -3.78
N ASP A 201 -4.20 7.24 -2.99
CA ASP A 201 -5.36 8.05 -2.63
C ASP A 201 -4.95 9.20 -1.69
N ARG A 202 -4.02 8.95 -0.76
CA ARG A 202 -3.39 9.97 0.07
C ARG A 202 -1.87 9.85 0.01
N PHE A 203 -1.20 10.97 -0.28
CA PHE A 203 0.25 11.07 -0.27
C PHE A 203 0.65 12.01 0.84
N ILE A 204 1.31 11.49 1.87
CA ILE A 204 1.64 12.22 3.08
C ILE A 204 3.15 12.41 3.15
N VAL A 205 3.57 13.65 3.43
CA VAL A 205 4.96 13.99 3.74
C VAL A 205 5.07 14.57 5.14
N GLN A 206 6.28 14.50 5.69
CA GLN A 206 6.58 15.02 7.03
C GLN A 206 7.26 16.39 7.00
N TRP A 207 7.78 16.78 5.83
CA TRP A 207 8.53 18.01 5.62
C TRP A 207 7.83 18.89 4.58
N PRO A 208 7.47 20.14 4.90
CA PRO A 208 6.76 21.02 3.96
C PRO A 208 7.59 21.33 2.70
N GLN A 209 8.92 21.28 2.81
CA GLN A 209 9.83 21.51 1.68
C GLN A 209 9.62 20.51 0.54
N LEU A 210 9.10 19.31 0.82
CA LEU A 210 8.84 18.28 -0.18
C LEU A 210 7.63 18.56 -1.07
N LEU A 211 6.75 19.50 -0.67
CA LEU A 211 5.58 19.93 -1.44
C LEU A 211 5.76 21.31 -2.10
N LYS A 212 6.99 21.86 -2.10
CA LYS A 212 7.29 23.16 -2.74
C LYS A 212 6.97 23.20 -4.23
N ASP A 213 6.89 22.04 -4.88
CA ASP A 213 6.51 21.93 -6.29
C ASP A 213 4.99 22.12 -6.54
N GLY A 214 4.19 22.35 -5.48
CA GLY A 214 2.76 22.63 -5.57
C GLY A 214 1.90 21.44 -6.05
N LYS A 215 2.50 20.26 -6.17
CA LYS A 215 1.79 19.05 -6.65
C LYS A 215 1.07 18.35 -5.49
N ARG A 216 0.27 17.31 -5.80
CA ARG A 216 -0.57 16.56 -4.86
C ARG A 216 0.16 16.07 -3.59
N GLY A 217 -0.32 16.40 -2.41
CA GLY A 217 0.16 15.79 -1.16
C GLY A 217 -0.21 16.62 0.05
N ASP A 218 -0.24 15.97 1.20
CA ASP A 218 -0.61 16.57 2.48
C ASP A 218 0.62 16.55 3.40
N CYS A 219 0.93 17.67 4.04
CA CYS A 219 2.01 17.76 5.03
C CYS A 219 1.40 17.82 6.44
N HIS A 220 1.69 16.80 7.25
CA HIS A 220 1.16 16.69 8.62
C HIS A 220 2.24 16.83 9.71
N GLY A 221 3.46 17.20 9.34
CA GLY A 221 4.57 17.31 10.29
C GLY A 221 5.10 15.94 10.72
N TRP A 222 5.56 15.83 11.96
CA TRP A 222 6.19 14.62 12.47
C TRP A 222 5.14 13.58 12.86
N LEU A 223 5.13 12.48 12.11
CA LEU A 223 4.21 11.36 12.32
C LEU A 223 4.88 10.18 13.03
N ILE A 224 6.18 10.31 13.30
CA ILE A 224 7.03 9.31 13.95
C ILE A 224 7.85 9.93 15.07
#